data_AF-A0A497NU90-F1
#
_entry.id   AF-A0A497NU90-F1
#
_cell.length_a   1.000
_cell.length_b   1.000
_cell.length_c   1.000
_cell.angle_alpha   90.00
_cell.angle_beta   90.00
_cell.angle_gamma   90.00
#
_symmetry.space_group_name_H-M   'P 1'
#
loop_
_entity.id
_entity.type
_entity.pdbx_description
1 polymer ?
#
loop_
_entity_poly.entity_id
_entity_poly.type
_entity_poly.pdbx_seq_one_letter_code
_entity_poly.pdbx_strand_id
1 'polypeptide(L)'
;MGFLKLRDRDAIITEDNIIFRVYGYFHPPNAYICDVEYAPAAVYKSIIPRAFRARGKQVYYKFYADEGLRFVQKNYPQYTVMYELLQQRLVGVQQALVKRTRKPDEKFQHLIKKHPKDALIHALHRMFSLITARTELSERDFGVFGSLLHNFYHPNFSDLDLIVYGKEKLRELRETLEEFYREESSPLRNEFETKEAIRTKHWKFLKYSLDEYLWHQRRKTIYALFEDEKSERIIKVEFEPVKDWKEIYNEYSANTRVIRRGWIKAIARITNDSD
;
A
#
# COMPACT_ATOMS: atom_id res chain seq x y z
N MET A 1 -7.53 -27.30 -5.81
CA MET A 1 -7.14 -26.33 -4.77
C MET A 1 -8.27 -25.32 -4.63
N GLY A 2 -8.75 -25.05 -3.40
CA GLY A 2 -9.79 -24.04 -3.17
C GLY A 2 -9.30 -22.64 -3.55
N PHE A 3 -10.23 -21.74 -3.90
CA PHE A 3 -9.94 -20.35 -4.21
C PHE A 3 -9.23 -19.65 -3.04
N LEU A 4 -8.05 -19.07 -3.26
CA LEU A 4 -7.34 -18.34 -2.21
C LEU A 4 -8.11 -17.05 -1.93
N LYS A 5 -8.49 -16.84 -0.67
CA LYS A 5 -9.16 -15.60 -0.26
C LYS A 5 -8.10 -14.51 -0.11
N LEU A 6 -7.99 -13.65 -1.13
CA LEU A 6 -7.06 -12.51 -1.19
C LEU A 6 -7.85 -11.20 -1.38
N ARG A 7 -7.32 -10.11 -0.83
CA ARG A 7 -7.84 -8.74 -0.96
C ARG A 7 -6.72 -7.78 -1.32
N ASP A 8 -7.10 -6.52 -1.54
CA ASP A 8 -6.18 -5.45 -1.86
C ASP A 8 -4.93 -5.46 -0.95
N ARG A 9 -3.76 -5.27 -1.56
CA ARG A 9 -2.42 -5.31 -0.94
C ARG A 9 -1.91 -6.67 -0.46
N ASP A 10 -2.69 -7.74 -0.54
CA ASP A 10 -2.11 -9.09 -0.46
C ASP A 10 -1.11 -9.30 -1.59
N ALA A 11 -0.08 -10.11 -1.35
CA ALA A 11 0.93 -10.37 -2.36
C ALA A 11 0.85 -11.80 -2.88
N ILE A 12 0.98 -11.94 -4.19
CA ILE A 12 1.14 -13.19 -4.93
C ILE A 12 2.59 -13.27 -5.40
N ILE A 13 3.20 -14.44 -5.24
CA ILE A 13 4.53 -14.74 -5.78
C ILE A 13 4.37 -15.90 -6.76
N THR A 14 4.91 -15.74 -7.97
CA THR A 14 4.86 -16.74 -9.04
C THR A 14 6.11 -17.63 -9.04
N GLU A 15 6.17 -18.61 -9.96
CA GLU A 15 7.34 -19.50 -10.12
C GLU A 15 8.61 -18.76 -10.50
N ASP A 16 8.50 -17.70 -11.31
CA ASP A 16 9.60 -16.79 -11.65
C ASP A 16 10.06 -15.92 -10.48
N ASN A 17 9.45 -16.09 -9.30
CA ASN A 17 9.63 -15.26 -8.11
C ASN A 17 9.27 -13.78 -8.31
N ILE A 18 8.47 -13.44 -9.32
CA ILE A 18 7.89 -12.11 -9.49
C ILE A 18 6.82 -11.91 -8.41
N ILE A 19 6.80 -10.73 -7.82
CA ILE A 19 5.88 -10.36 -6.74
C ILE A 19 4.81 -9.42 -7.31
N PHE A 20 3.58 -9.85 -7.21
CA PHE A 20 2.38 -9.12 -7.59
C PHE A 20 1.63 -8.68 -6.35
N ARG A 21 1.21 -7.43 -6.31
CA ARG A 21 0.28 -6.90 -5.32
C ARG A 21 -1.13 -7.04 -5.87
N VAL A 22 -2.00 -7.75 -5.16
CA VAL A 22 -3.43 -7.83 -5.48
C VAL A 22 -4.01 -6.41 -5.45
N TYR A 23 -4.75 -6.06 -6.50
CA TYR A 23 -5.29 -4.73 -6.72
C TYR A 23 -6.81 -4.75 -6.68
N GLY A 24 -7.37 -4.08 -5.67
CA GLY A 24 -8.81 -4.03 -5.42
C GLY A 24 -9.36 -5.32 -4.80
N TYR A 25 -10.67 -5.49 -4.90
CA TYR A 25 -11.43 -6.50 -4.14
C TYR A 25 -12.25 -7.45 -5.03
N PHE A 26 -12.32 -7.18 -6.34
CA PHE A 26 -13.14 -7.93 -7.29
C PHE A 26 -12.26 -8.45 -8.41
N HIS A 27 -12.30 -9.76 -8.62
CA HIS A 27 -11.44 -10.44 -9.56
C HIS A 27 -12.22 -11.41 -10.44
N PRO A 28 -11.74 -11.72 -11.66
CA PRO A 28 -12.32 -12.77 -12.48
C PRO A 28 -12.30 -14.13 -11.75
N PRO A 29 -13.17 -15.07 -12.16
CA PRO A 29 -13.08 -16.44 -11.68
C PRO A 29 -11.67 -17.01 -11.87
N ASN A 30 -11.12 -17.64 -10.82
CA ASN A 30 -9.81 -18.30 -10.82
C ASN A 30 -8.61 -17.39 -11.16
N ALA A 31 -8.72 -16.08 -10.96
CA ALA A 31 -7.64 -15.14 -11.20
C ALA A 31 -7.68 -13.96 -10.22
N TYR A 32 -6.58 -13.21 -10.15
CA TYR A 32 -6.46 -11.99 -9.35
C TYR A 32 -5.99 -10.85 -10.25
N ILE A 33 -6.68 -9.72 -10.22
CA ILE A 33 -6.17 -8.47 -10.80
C ILE A 33 -5.07 -7.97 -9.89
N CYS A 34 -3.93 -7.63 -10.49
CA CYS A 34 -2.73 -7.29 -9.74
C CYS A 34 -2.01 -6.10 -10.36
N ASP A 35 -1.19 -5.47 -9.54
CA ASP A 35 -0.07 -4.65 -9.95
C ASP A 35 1.22 -5.46 -9.77
N VAL A 36 2.19 -5.33 -10.67
CA VAL A 36 3.48 -6.04 -10.54
C VAL A 36 4.45 -5.15 -9.77
N GLU A 37 4.81 -5.57 -8.55
CA GLU A 37 5.49 -4.68 -7.62
C GLU A 37 7.01 -4.90 -7.61
N TYR A 38 7.47 -6.15 -7.66
CA TYR A 38 8.89 -6.47 -7.69
C TYR A 38 9.20 -7.65 -8.61
N ALA A 39 10.39 -7.65 -9.20
CA ALA A 39 10.93 -8.80 -9.90
C ALA A 39 12.40 -9.04 -9.50
N PRO A 40 12.87 -10.30 -9.51
CA PRO A 40 14.25 -10.61 -9.18
C PRO A 40 15.21 -10.09 -10.26
N ALA A 41 16.44 -9.77 -9.86
CA ALA A 41 17.49 -9.27 -10.75
C ALA A 41 17.78 -10.16 -11.97
N ALA A 42 17.46 -11.45 -11.88
CA ALA A 42 17.62 -12.43 -12.96
C ALA A 42 16.69 -12.19 -14.16
N VAL A 43 15.54 -11.52 -13.95
CA VAL A 43 14.54 -11.29 -15.01
C VAL A 43 14.29 -9.80 -15.25
N TYR A 44 14.63 -8.94 -14.30
CA TYR A 44 14.40 -7.50 -14.42
C TYR A 44 15.42 -6.68 -13.62
N LYS A 45 15.88 -5.58 -14.23
CA LYS A 45 16.75 -4.59 -13.60
C LYS A 45 16.27 -3.19 -13.99
N SER A 46 15.87 -2.39 -13.00
CA SER A 46 15.53 -0.99 -13.22
C SER A 46 16.79 -0.13 -13.29
N ILE A 47 16.75 0.91 -14.12
CA ILE A 47 17.79 1.96 -14.15
C ILE A 47 17.61 2.97 -13.02
N ILE A 48 16.46 2.96 -12.33
CA ILE A 48 16.16 3.88 -11.24
C ILE A 48 16.95 3.44 -9.99
N PRO A 49 17.86 4.26 -9.45
CA PRO A 49 18.73 3.85 -8.34
C PRO A 49 17.96 3.36 -7.10
N ARG A 50 16.85 4.05 -6.78
CA ARG A 50 16.00 3.71 -5.63
C ARG A 50 15.13 2.45 -5.82
N ALA A 51 15.20 1.76 -6.95
CA ALA A 51 14.45 0.52 -7.20
C ALA A 51 15.09 -0.71 -6.56
N PHE A 52 16.39 -0.67 -6.30
CA PHE A 52 17.13 -1.79 -5.74
C PHE A 52 16.56 -2.22 -4.37
N ARG A 53 16.34 -3.52 -4.19
CA ARG A 53 15.92 -4.14 -2.94
C ARG A 53 16.76 -5.39 -2.70
N ALA A 54 17.33 -5.51 -1.50
CA ALA A 54 18.10 -6.68 -1.10
C ALA A 54 17.34 -7.49 -0.04
N ARG A 55 17.40 -8.82 -0.14
CA ARG A 55 16.89 -9.76 0.86
C ARG A 55 17.93 -10.87 1.06
N GLY A 56 18.82 -10.67 2.03
CA GLY A 56 19.98 -11.54 2.19
C GLY A 56 20.79 -11.55 0.89
N LYS A 57 20.96 -12.74 0.27
CA LYS A 57 21.69 -12.90 -1.00
C LYS A 57 20.83 -12.64 -2.25
N GLN A 58 19.50 -12.46 -2.10
CA GLN A 58 18.60 -12.23 -3.24
C GLN A 58 18.46 -10.74 -3.53
N VAL A 59 18.52 -10.38 -4.81
CA VAL A 59 18.32 -9.00 -5.28
C VAL A 59 17.04 -8.91 -6.09
N TYR A 60 16.24 -7.89 -5.78
CA TYR A 60 15.00 -7.54 -6.44
C TYR A 60 15.04 -6.08 -6.89
N TYR A 61 14.20 -5.74 -7.87
CA TYR A 61 13.94 -4.37 -8.28
C TYR A 61 12.46 -4.07 -8.17
N LYS A 62 12.14 -2.95 -7.52
CA LYS A 62 10.78 -2.38 -7.52
C LYS A 62 10.48 -1.76 -8.88
N PHE A 63 9.30 -2.03 -9.42
CA PHE A 63 8.82 -1.32 -10.60
C PHE A 63 8.35 0.09 -10.24
N TYR A 64 8.71 1.08 -11.05
CA TYR A 64 8.18 2.44 -10.96
C TYR A 64 7.42 2.81 -12.24
N ALA A 65 6.45 3.71 -12.08
CA ALA A 65 5.64 4.22 -13.20
C ALA A 65 5.08 3.08 -14.05
N ASP A 66 5.40 3.05 -15.35
CA ASP A 66 4.92 2.06 -16.32
C ASP A 66 5.91 0.90 -16.54
N GLU A 67 7.02 0.81 -15.80
CA GLU A 67 8.03 -0.24 -15.97
C GLU A 67 7.41 -1.63 -15.83
N GLY A 68 6.55 -1.81 -14.81
CA GLY A 68 5.89 -3.08 -14.53
C GLY A 68 4.94 -3.52 -15.63
N LEU A 69 4.10 -2.61 -16.11
CA LEU A 69 3.16 -2.87 -17.20
C LEU A 69 3.90 -3.30 -18.47
N ARG A 70 4.94 -2.55 -18.87
CA ARG A 70 5.75 -2.87 -20.06
C ARG A 70 6.49 -4.19 -19.90
N PHE A 71 7.02 -4.46 -18.70
CA PHE A 71 7.71 -5.70 -18.39
C PHE A 71 6.80 -6.93 -18.56
N VAL A 72 5.59 -6.89 -18.00
CA VAL A 72 4.60 -7.97 -18.12
C VAL A 72 4.15 -8.12 -19.57
N GLN A 73 3.75 -7.04 -20.23
CA GLN A 73 3.27 -7.10 -21.62
C GLN A 73 4.30 -7.68 -22.59
N LYS A 74 5.58 -7.34 -22.41
CA LYS A 74 6.64 -7.76 -23.33
C LYS A 74 7.18 -9.17 -23.04
N ASN A 75 7.39 -9.49 -21.76
CA ASN A 75 8.16 -10.69 -21.38
C ASN A 75 7.33 -11.76 -20.69
N TYR A 76 6.19 -11.39 -20.10
CA TYR A 76 5.34 -12.30 -19.33
C TYR A 76 3.84 -12.12 -19.64
N PRO A 77 3.40 -12.23 -20.91
CA PRO A 77 2.00 -12.03 -21.27
C PRO A 77 1.04 -13.01 -20.57
N GLN A 78 1.54 -14.14 -20.07
CA GLN A 78 0.78 -15.07 -19.22
C GLN A 78 0.31 -14.45 -17.89
N TYR A 79 0.96 -13.39 -17.40
CA TYR A 79 0.54 -12.61 -16.24
C TYR A 79 -0.40 -11.47 -16.63
N THR A 80 -1.26 -11.74 -17.61
CA THR A 80 -2.41 -10.89 -17.94
C THR A 80 -3.69 -11.72 -17.92
N VAL A 81 -4.79 -11.10 -17.51
CA VAL A 81 -6.10 -11.74 -17.37
C VAL A 81 -7.18 -10.88 -18.02
N MET A 82 -8.15 -11.52 -18.67
CA MET A 82 -9.29 -10.80 -19.23
C MET A 82 -10.19 -10.33 -18.10
N TYR A 83 -10.40 -9.03 -17.98
CA TYR A 83 -11.33 -8.44 -17.04
C TYR A 83 -12.60 -8.03 -17.79
N GLU A 84 -13.57 -8.94 -17.80
CA GLU A 84 -14.82 -8.86 -18.58
C GLU A 84 -15.55 -7.52 -18.43
N LEU A 85 -15.64 -6.99 -17.20
CA LEU A 85 -16.31 -5.72 -16.92
C LEU A 85 -15.69 -4.55 -17.71
N LEU A 86 -14.38 -4.54 -17.90
CA LEU A 86 -13.67 -3.52 -18.69
C LEU A 86 -13.38 -3.95 -20.13
N GLN A 87 -13.67 -5.19 -20.50
CA GLN A 87 -13.40 -5.76 -21.83
C GLN A 87 -11.92 -5.63 -22.24
N GLN A 88 -11.01 -5.77 -21.27
CA GLN A 88 -9.57 -5.55 -21.47
C GLN A 88 -8.74 -6.59 -20.71
N ARG A 89 -7.53 -6.86 -21.24
CA ARG A 89 -6.52 -7.63 -20.52
C ARG A 89 -5.77 -6.71 -19.56
N LEU A 90 -5.83 -7.03 -18.28
CA LEU A 90 -5.11 -6.33 -17.22
C LEU A 90 -3.98 -7.20 -16.70
N VAL A 91 -2.99 -6.59 -16.04
CA VAL A 91 -2.01 -7.35 -15.26
C VAL A 91 -2.76 -8.13 -14.19
N GLY A 92 -2.43 -9.42 -14.09
CA GLY A 92 -3.10 -10.31 -13.16
C GLY A 92 -2.55 -11.72 -13.24
N VAL A 93 -2.79 -12.48 -12.18
CA VAL A 93 -2.24 -13.83 -12.04
C VAL A 93 -3.38 -14.82 -11.97
N GLN A 94 -3.39 -15.80 -12.86
CA GLN A 94 -4.29 -16.94 -12.75
C GLN A 94 -3.93 -17.76 -11.51
N GLN A 95 -4.93 -18.30 -10.81
CA GLN A 95 -4.72 -19.05 -9.58
C GLN A 95 -3.75 -20.23 -9.76
N ALA A 96 -3.77 -20.87 -10.92
CA ALA A 96 -2.85 -21.97 -11.26
C ALA A 96 -1.37 -21.55 -11.33
N LEU A 97 -1.09 -20.26 -11.50
CA LEU A 97 0.26 -19.70 -11.57
C LEU A 97 0.75 -19.10 -10.23
N VAL A 98 -0.08 -19.19 -9.19
CA VAL A 98 0.27 -18.72 -7.84
C VAL A 98 1.11 -19.79 -7.15
N LYS A 99 2.40 -19.50 -6.93
CA LYS A 99 3.30 -20.36 -6.15
C LYS A 99 3.06 -20.25 -4.66
N ARG A 100 2.93 -19.01 -4.16
CA ARG A 100 2.65 -18.70 -2.76
C ARG A 100 2.09 -17.30 -2.62
N THR A 101 1.56 -17.01 -1.44
CA THR A 101 1.07 -15.67 -1.08
C THR A 101 1.80 -15.13 0.15
N ARG A 102 1.65 -13.82 0.38
CA ARG A 102 2.02 -13.16 1.65
C ARG A 102 0.90 -12.20 2.00
N LYS A 103 0.37 -12.31 3.21
CA LYS A 103 -0.68 -11.42 3.68
C LYS A 103 -0.13 -10.37 4.65
N PRO A 104 -0.51 -9.08 4.50
CA PRO A 104 -0.08 -8.01 5.38
C PRO A 104 -0.40 -8.23 6.86
N ASP A 105 -1.60 -8.73 7.17
CA ASP A 105 -2.07 -9.02 8.54
C ASP A 105 -1.24 -10.12 9.20
N GLU A 106 -1.06 -11.25 8.52
CA GLU A 106 -0.23 -12.37 9.00
C GLU A 106 1.21 -11.92 9.27
N LYS A 107 1.76 -11.08 8.38
CA LYS A 107 3.11 -10.56 8.53
C LYS A 107 3.22 -9.54 9.67
N PHE A 108 2.23 -8.65 9.84
CA PHE A 108 2.19 -7.71 10.95
C PHE A 108 2.16 -8.45 12.29
N GLN A 109 1.23 -9.39 12.46
CA GLN A 109 1.14 -10.20 13.68
C GLN A 109 2.44 -10.94 13.99
N HIS A 110 3.12 -11.45 12.96
CA HIS A 110 4.42 -12.08 13.13
C HIS A 110 5.50 -11.11 13.63
N LEU A 111 5.48 -9.86 13.19
CA LEU A 111 6.43 -8.84 13.60
C LEU A 111 6.16 -8.34 15.03
N ILE A 112 4.88 -8.16 15.40
CA ILE A 112 4.49 -7.69 16.75
C ILE A 112 4.69 -8.77 17.83
N LYS A 113 4.40 -10.04 17.53
CA LYS A 113 4.54 -11.14 18.52
C LYS A 113 5.98 -11.52 18.86
N LYS A 114 6.95 -11.11 18.05
CA LYS A 114 8.37 -11.43 18.25
C LYS A 114 9.09 -10.26 18.92
N HIS A 115 10.09 -10.59 19.75
CA HIS A 115 11.01 -9.57 20.24
C HIS A 115 11.64 -8.80 19.07
N PRO A 116 11.60 -7.46 19.08
CA PRO A 116 12.20 -6.64 18.05
C PRO A 116 13.69 -6.93 17.89
N LYS A 117 14.11 -7.20 16.65
CA LYS A 117 15.50 -7.59 16.34
C LYS A 117 16.37 -6.44 15.87
N ASP A 118 15.75 -5.32 15.50
CA ASP A 118 16.43 -4.15 14.94
C ASP A 118 15.65 -2.87 15.24
N ALA A 119 16.23 -1.72 14.90
CA ALA A 119 15.68 -0.40 15.22
C ALA A 119 14.30 -0.14 14.57
N LEU A 120 14.08 -0.59 13.33
CA LEU A 120 12.81 -0.35 12.64
C LEU A 120 11.68 -1.16 13.25
N ILE A 121 11.93 -2.44 13.60
CA ILE A 121 10.91 -3.26 14.26
C ILE A 121 10.64 -2.76 15.70
N HIS A 122 11.63 -2.19 16.38
CA HIS A 122 11.39 -1.51 17.66
C HIS A 122 10.48 -0.29 17.49
N ALA A 123 10.73 0.53 16.45
CA ALA A 123 9.88 1.67 16.15
C ALA A 123 8.46 1.24 15.76
N LEU A 124 8.31 0.16 15.00
CA LEU A 124 7.01 -0.44 14.70
C LEU A 124 6.25 -0.83 15.98
N HIS A 125 6.91 -1.48 16.94
CA HIS A 125 6.29 -1.84 18.22
C HIS A 125 5.85 -0.62 19.01
N ARG A 126 6.72 0.41 19.12
CA ARG A 126 6.37 1.66 19.81
C ARG A 126 5.22 2.39 19.14
N MET A 127 5.26 2.52 17.83
CA MET A 127 4.18 3.12 17.04
C MET A 127 2.85 2.42 17.34
N PHE A 128 2.86 1.10 17.29
CA PHE A 128 1.68 0.30 17.60
C PHE A 128 1.20 0.54 19.04
N SER A 129 2.12 0.51 20.03
CA SER A 129 1.77 0.77 21.43
C SER A 129 1.20 2.17 21.67
N LEU A 130 1.74 3.20 21.02
CA LEU A 130 1.22 4.58 21.12
C LEU A 130 -0.23 4.66 20.65
N ILE A 131 -0.53 4.02 19.52
CA ILE A 131 -1.89 3.99 18.94
C ILE A 131 -2.84 3.18 19.83
N THR A 132 -2.47 1.97 20.21
CA THR A 132 -3.35 1.09 21.00
C THR A 132 -3.54 1.55 22.44
N ALA A 133 -2.71 2.47 22.93
CA ALA A 133 -2.91 3.09 24.24
C ALA A 133 -4.10 4.07 24.28
N ARG A 134 -4.57 4.54 23.11
CA ARG A 134 -5.65 5.53 22.98
C ARG A 134 -6.82 5.07 22.12
N THR A 135 -6.82 3.79 21.72
CA THR A 135 -7.82 3.21 20.83
C THR A 135 -8.20 1.81 21.29
N GLU A 136 -9.35 1.34 20.84
CA GLU A 136 -9.80 -0.05 20.91
C GLU A 136 -9.29 -0.87 19.71
N LEU A 137 -8.24 -0.40 19.03
CA LEU A 137 -7.60 -1.12 17.94
C LEU A 137 -6.69 -2.23 18.49
N SER A 138 -6.63 -3.33 17.75
CA SER A 138 -5.87 -4.52 18.11
C SER A 138 -4.95 -4.97 16.98
N GLU A 139 -4.09 -5.95 17.22
CA GLU A 139 -3.19 -6.50 16.19
C GLU A 139 -3.92 -7.04 14.95
N ARG A 140 -5.21 -7.36 15.08
CA ARG A 140 -6.03 -7.92 13.98
C ARG A 140 -6.51 -6.85 13.00
N ASP A 141 -6.50 -5.60 13.43
CA ASP A 141 -6.96 -4.46 12.65
C ASP A 141 -5.84 -3.89 11.75
N PHE A 142 -4.62 -4.41 11.87
CA PHE A 142 -3.45 -3.90 11.14
C PHE A 142 -2.80 -4.93 10.20
N GLY A 143 -2.07 -4.40 9.22
CA GLY A 143 -1.16 -5.16 8.36
C GLY A 143 0.12 -4.37 8.07
N VAL A 144 1.12 -4.99 7.45
CA VAL A 144 2.29 -4.29 6.86
C VAL A 144 2.37 -4.53 5.36
N PHE A 145 2.73 -3.51 4.59
CA PHE A 145 2.95 -3.66 3.15
C PHE A 145 4.40 -3.32 2.75
N GLY A 146 4.66 -3.30 1.44
CA GLY A 146 5.92 -2.84 0.89
C GLY A 146 7.14 -3.60 1.43
N SER A 147 8.12 -2.84 1.92
CA SER A 147 9.41 -3.40 2.31
C SER A 147 9.32 -4.32 3.53
N LEU A 148 8.43 -4.02 4.48
CA LEU A 148 8.17 -4.84 5.67
C LEU A 148 7.51 -6.18 5.31
N LEU A 149 6.52 -6.16 4.40
CA LEU A 149 5.83 -7.37 3.94
C LEU A 149 6.80 -8.39 3.33
N HIS A 150 7.78 -7.89 2.58
CA HIS A 150 8.68 -8.73 1.79
C HIS A 150 10.04 -8.99 2.45
N ASN A 151 10.33 -8.34 3.58
CA ASN A 151 11.65 -8.31 4.23
C ASN A 151 12.72 -7.70 3.33
N PHE A 152 12.37 -6.60 2.65
CA PHE A 152 13.31 -5.74 1.91
C PHE A 152 13.70 -4.49 2.68
N TYR A 153 13.14 -4.29 3.88
CA TYR A 153 13.39 -3.08 4.67
C TYR A 153 14.85 -3.03 5.15
N HIS A 154 15.36 -1.81 5.29
CA HIS A 154 16.61 -1.52 5.95
C HIS A 154 16.32 -0.90 7.33
N PRO A 155 16.88 -1.42 8.44
CA PRO A 155 16.57 -0.93 9.79
C PRO A 155 16.70 0.58 9.98
N ASN A 156 17.68 1.20 9.32
CA ASN A 156 18.01 2.61 9.52
C ASN A 156 17.42 3.56 8.47
N PHE A 157 16.84 3.05 7.38
CA PHE A 157 16.46 3.89 6.23
C PHE A 157 15.04 3.65 5.71
N SER A 158 14.41 2.54 6.06
CA SER A 158 13.05 2.27 5.61
C SER A 158 12.01 2.96 6.48
N ASP A 159 10.87 3.24 5.86
CA ASP A 159 9.69 3.80 6.50
C ASP A 159 8.82 2.67 7.09
N LEU A 160 7.76 3.04 7.81
CA LEU A 160 6.75 2.12 8.32
C LEU A 160 5.49 2.16 7.43
N ASP A 161 5.38 1.16 6.59
CA ASP A 161 4.27 0.96 5.65
C ASP A 161 3.17 0.08 6.30
N LEU A 162 2.15 0.68 6.89
CA LEU A 162 1.07 0.01 7.64
C LEU A 162 -0.25 -0.01 6.88
N ILE A 163 -1.06 -1.02 7.16
CA ILE A 163 -2.45 -1.12 6.71
C ILE A 163 -3.36 -1.01 7.92
N VAL A 164 -4.53 -0.40 7.75
CA VAL A 164 -5.64 -0.44 8.70
C VAL A 164 -6.84 -1.05 7.99
N TYR A 165 -7.41 -2.09 8.60
CA TYR A 165 -8.55 -2.81 8.06
C TYR A 165 -9.88 -2.28 8.61
N GLY A 166 -10.72 -1.79 7.71
CA GLY A 166 -12.08 -1.37 8.03
C GLY A 166 -12.27 0.14 8.17
N LYS A 167 -13.39 0.65 7.66
CA LYS A 167 -13.73 2.08 7.67
C LYS A 167 -13.84 2.64 9.08
N GLU A 168 -14.54 1.94 9.97
CA GLU A 168 -14.73 2.39 11.35
C GLU A 168 -13.40 2.45 12.11
N LYS A 169 -12.51 1.48 11.87
CA LYS A 169 -11.19 1.44 12.49
C LYS A 169 -10.25 2.50 11.94
N LEU A 170 -10.35 2.81 10.65
CA LEU A 170 -9.68 3.95 10.05
C LEU A 170 -10.17 5.27 10.67
N ARG A 171 -11.47 5.44 10.89
CA ARG A 171 -12.01 6.65 11.52
C ARG A 171 -11.42 6.85 12.92
N GLU A 172 -11.50 5.82 13.74
CA GLU A 172 -10.92 5.79 15.10
C GLU A 172 -9.43 6.16 15.07
N LEU A 173 -8.64 5.53 14.19
CA LEU A 173 -7.22 5.87 14.04
C LEU A 173 -7.00 7.34 13.64
N ARG A 174 -7.78 7.86 12.69
CA ARG A 174 -7.62 9.23 12.20
C ARG A 174 -7.91 10.26 13.29
N GLU A 175 -8.95 10.04 14.10
CA GLU A 175 -9.28 10.86 15.26
C GLU A 175 -8.11 10.88 16.27
N THR A 176 -7.56 9.70 16.58
CA THR A 176 -6.39 9.59 17.48
C THR A 176 -5.13 10.26 16.91
N LEU A 177 -4.85 10.11 15.60
CA LEU A 177 -3.72 10.79 14.95
C LEU A 177 -3.89 12.32 14.99
N GLU A 178 -5.10 12.83 14.80
CA GLU A 178 -5.41 14.26 14.92
C GLU A 178 -5.20 14.80 16.33
N GLU A 179 -5.46 14.01 17.37
CA GLU A 179 -5.10 14.35 18.74
C GLU A 179 -3.58 14.41 18.92
N PHE A 180 -2.88 13.36 18.48
CA PHE A 180 -1.42 13.33 18.54
C PHE A 180 -0.77 14.50 17.80
N TYR A 181 -1.30 14.93 16.66
CA TYR A 181 -0.73 16.06 15.91
C TYR A 181 -0.95 17.41 16.59
N ARG A 182 -1.93 17.53 17.50
CA ARG A 182 -2.19 18.78 18.26
C ARG A 182 -1.36 18.89 19.53
N GLU A 183 -0.87 17.78 20.05
CA GLU A 183 -0.09 17.73 21.29
C GLU A 183 1.38 18.13 21.04
N GLU A 184 1.85 19.17 21.73
CA GLU A 184 3.23 19.65 21.59
C GLU A 184 4.27 18.59 21.98
N SER A 185 3.98 17.78 22.99
CA SER A 185 4.86 16.70 23.47
C SER A 185 4.72 15.39 22.70
N SER A 186 3.80 15.29 21.74
CA SER A 186 3.60 14.06 20.98
C SER A 186 4.81 13.77 20.09
N PRO A 187 5.22 12.49 19.93
CA PRO A 187 6.27 12.10 19.00
C PRO A 187 5.78 12.02 17.54
N LEU A 188 4.49 12.31 17.28
CA LEU A 188 3.89 12.23 15.95
C LEU A 188 3.54 13.62 15.42
N ARG A 189 3.89 13.87 14.16
CA ARG A 189 3.50 15.06 13.39
C ARG A 189 2.90 14.66 12.06
N ASN A 190 2.02 15.49 11.52
CA ASN A 190 1.47 15.25 10.19
C ASN A 190 2.56 15.53 9.13
N GLU A 191 2.85 14.58 8.24
CA GLU A 191 3.90 14.74 7.22
C GLU A 191 3.68 15.99 6.36
N PHE A 192 2.42 16.38 6.13
CA PHE A 192 2.02 17.47 5.26
C PHE A 192 1.64 18.76 6.02
N GLU A 193 2.13 18.90 7.25
CA GLU A 193 1.93 20.11 8.08
C GLU A 193 2.65 21.34 7.51
N THR A 194 3.78 21.17 6.80
CA THR A 194 4.58 22.27 6.27
C THR A 194 4.83 22.11 4.76
N LYS A 195 5.22 23.21 4.10
CA LYS A 195 5.59 23.18 2.67
C LYS A 195 6.86 22.37 2.39
N GLU A 196 7.62 21.95 3.40
CA GLU A 196 8.81 21.12 3.20
C GLU A 196 8.45 19.76 2.57
N ALA A 197 7.27 19.22 2.90
CA ALA A 197 6.74 17.96 2.35
C ALA A 197 6.58 17.94 0.82
N ILE A 198 6.50 19.13 0.21
CA ILE A 198 6.27 19.32 -1.22
C ILE A 198 7.45 19.96 -1.95
N ARG A 199 8.52 20.35 -1.23
CA ARG A 199 9.64 21.14 -1.78
C ARG A 199 10.33 20.48 -2.98
N THR A 200 10.47 19.16 -2.96
CA THR A 200 11.17 18.39 -4.01
C THR A 200 10.24 17.81 -5.08
N LYS A 201 8.93 18.12 -5.02
CA LYS A 201 7.95 17.56 -5.96
C LYS A 201 8.02 18.27 -7.30
N HIS A 202 8.26 17.48 -8.35
CA HIS A 202 8.15 17.93 -9.73
C HIS A 202 6.68 17.98 -10.13
N TRP A 203 6.07 19.16 -10.00
CA TRP A 203 4.64 19.33 -10.16
C TRP A 203 4.23 19.42 -11.64
N LYS A 204 3.35 18.52 -12.09
CA LYS A 204 2.94 18.39 -13.50
C LYS A 204 1.49 18.76 -13.77
N PHE A 205 0.72 19.09 -12.73
CA PHE A 205 -0.70 19.43 -12.87
C PHE A 205 -0.89 20.92 -13.12
N LEU A 206 -1.71 21.27 -14.10
CA LEU A 206 -2.01 22.67 -14.47
C LEU A 206 -3.18 23.28 -13.68
N LYS A 207 -4.11 22.45 -13.20
CA LYS A 207 -5.37 22.86 -12.55
C LYS A 207 -5.53 22.37 -11.11
N TYR A 208 -4.42 21.94 -10.53
CA TYR A 208 -4.33 21.43 -9.18
C TYR A 208 -2.99 21.93 -8.69
N SER A 209 -3.00 22.90 -7.79
CA SER A 209 -1.80 23.56 -7.27
C SER A 209 -1.11 22.72 -6.21
N LEU A 210 0.14 23.07 -5.90
CA LEU A 210 0.89 22.45 -4.82
C LEU A 210 0.27 22.73 -3.45
N ASP A 211 -0.31 23.92 -3.24
CA ASP A 211 -0.97 24.28 -1.99
C ASP A 211 -2.28 23.50 -1.82
N GLU A 212 -3.07 23.32 -2.88
CA GLU A 212 -4.22 22.41 -2.86
C GLU A 212 -3.78 20.96 -2.57
N TYR A 213 -2.68 20.50 -3.18
CA TYR A 213 -2.14 19.18 -2.87
C TYR A 213 -1.76 19.02 -1.41
N LEU A 214 -1.03 19.99 -0.85
CA LEU A 214 -0.62 19.98 0.54
C LEU A 214 -1.85 19.94 1.48
N TRP A 215 -2.85 20.78 1.21
CA TRP A 215 -4.12 20.78 1.94
C TRP A 215 -4.82 19.42 1.89
N HIS A 216 -4.92 18.83 0.69
CA HIS A 216 -5.53 17.51 0.49
C HIS A 216 -4.75 16.37 1.17
N GLN A 217 -3.42 16.39 1.18
CA GLN A 217 -2.65 15.35 1.87
C GLN A 217 -2.76 15.50 3.38
N ARG A 218 -2.71 16.74 3.90
CA ARG A 218 -2.82 17.02 5.34
C ARG A 218 -4.11 16.47 5.93
N ARG A 219 -5.26 16.70 5.29
CA ARG A 219 -6.59 16.25 5.77
C ARG A 219 -6.80 14.74 5.76
N LYS A 220 -5.94 13.97 5.08
CA LYS A 220 -6.02 12.49 5.12
C LYS A 220 -5.60 11.92 6.46
N THR A 221 -4.74 12.63 7.18
CA THR A 221 -4.22 12.33 8.54
C THR A 221 -3.43 11.04 8.72
N ILE A 222 -3.50 10.11 7.77
CA ILE A 222 -2.79 8.81 7.75
C ILE A 222 -1.29 8.87 7.40
N TYR A 223 -0.73 10.05 7.14
CA TYR A 223 0.70 10.23 6.87
C TYR A 223 1.36 10.96 8.03
N ALA A 224 2.18 10.23 8.78
CA ALA A 224 2.83 10.73 9.98
C ALA A 224 4.36 10.77 9.82
N LEU A 225 4.98 11.71 10.53
CA LEU A 225 6.38 11.71 10.88
C LEU A 225 6.48 11.28 12.34
N PHE A 226 7.21 10.20 12.59
CA PHE A 226 7.44 9.65 13.91
C PHE A 226 8.85 9.96 14.38
N GLU A 227 8.96 10.83 15.37
CA GLU A 227 10.21 11.12 16.06
C GLU A 227 10.49 10.00 17.07
N ASP A 228 11.39 9.10 16.68
CA ASP A 228 11.62 7.87 17.39
C ASP A 228 12.94 7.91 18.17
N GLU A 229 12.85 8.14 19.49
CA GLU A 229 14.02 8.37 20.35
C GLU A 229 15.09 7.26 20.24
N LYS A 230 14.69 5.99 20.12
CA LYS A 230 15.64 4.86 20.10
C LYS A 230 16.36 4.71 18.75
N SER A 231 15.73 5.12 17.65
CA SER A 231 16.38 5.09 16.33
C SER A 231 17.06 6.42 15.97
N GLU A 232 16.90 7.44 16.82
CA GLU A 232 17.50 8.77 16.68
C GLU A 232 17.19 9.41 15.33
N ARG A 233 16.02 9.09 14.75
CA ARG A 233 15.59 9.64 13.47
C ARG A 233 14.08 9.84 13.40
N ILE A 234 13.70 10.68 12.45
CA ILE A 234 12.32 10.81 12.01
C ILE A 234 12.02 9.69 11.01
N ILE A 235 11.00 8.89 11.31
CA ILE A 235 10.52 7.79 10.46
C ILE A 235 9.20 8.19 9.83
N LYS A 236 9.05 8.04 8.52
CA LYS A 236 7.74 8.22 7.90
C LYS A 236 6.87 7.01 8.19
N VAL A 237 5.60 7.26 8.47
CA VAL A 237 4.62 6.23 8.77
C VAL A 237 3.38 6.49 7.92
N GLU A 238 2.95 5.46 7.22
CA GLU A 238 1.80 5.50 6.32
C GLU A 238 0.79 4.45 6.78
N PHE A 239 -0.47 4.87 6.97
CA PHE A 239 -1.58 3.99 7.35
C PHE A 239 -2.59 3.85 6.20
N GLU A 240 -2.31 2.94 5.28
CA GLU A 240 -3.15 2.77 4.10
C GLU A 240 -4.44 2.01 4.43
N PRO A 241 -5.61 2.55 4.06
CA PRO A 241 -6.87 1.91 4.35
C PRO A 241 -7.11 0.72 3.42
N VAL A 242 -7.52 -0.41 3.98
CA VAL A 242 -7.99 -1.58 3.23
C VAL A 242 -9.32 -2.04 3.81
N LYS A 243 -10.25 -2.44 2.95
CA LYS A 243 -11.56 -2.92 3.39
C LYS A 243 -11.42 -4.15 4.29
N ASP A 244 -12.20 -4.16 5.36
CA ASP A 244 -12.41 -5.41 6.10
C ASP A 244 -13.19 -6.41 5.23
N TRP A 245 -13.06 -7.72 5.50
CA TRP A 245 -13.79 -8.74 4.76
C TRP A 245 -15.31 -8.52 4.76
N LYS A 246 -15.87 -7.97 5.83
CA LYS A 246 -17.32 -7.67 5.91
C LYS A 246 -17.76 -6.47 5.06
N GLU A 247 -16.82 -5.64 4.62
CA GLU A 247 -17.07 -4.42 3.82
C GLU A 247 -16.90 -4.66 2.31
N ILE A 248 -16.48 -5.87 1.93
CA ILE A 248 -16.28 -6.26 0.54
C ILE A 248 -17.56 -6.89 0.01
N TYR A 249 -18.34 -6.11 -0.73
CA TYR A 249 -19.51 -6.56 -1.47
C TYR A 249 -19.46 -5.99 -2.88
N ASN A 250 -19.77 -6.81 -3.89
CA ASN A 250 -19.72 -6.39 -5.28
C ASN A 250 -20.99 -5.61 -5.64
N GLU A 251 -20.82 -4.34 -5.97
CA GLU A 251 -21.93 -3.47 -6.39
C GLU A 251 -22.31 -3.67 -7.86
N TYR A 252 -21.48 -4.37 -8.65
CA TYR A 252 -21.74 -4.63 -10.06
C TYR A 252 -22.27 -6.04 -10.31
N SER A 253 -23.25 -6.14 -11.22
CA SER A 253 -23.69 -7.43 -11.76
C SER A 253 -22.56 -8.08 -12.57
N ALA A 254 -22.49 -9.41 -12.56
CA ALA A 254 -21.55 -10.17 -13.39
C ALA A 254 -21.71 -9.89 -14.90
N ASN A 255 -22.90 -9.43 -15.31
CA ASN A 255 -23.23 -9.10 -16.70
C ASN A 255 -22.96 -7.63 -17.03
N THR A 256 -22.52 -6.81 -16.08
CA THR A 256 -22.17 -5.41 -16.34
C THR A 256 -20.98 -5.34 -17.29
N ARG A 257 -21.06 -4.42 -18.26
CA ARG A 257 -19.98 -4.10 -19.21
C ARG A 257 -19.81 -2.59 -19.27
N VAL A 258 -18.58 -2.13 -19.02
CA VAL A 258 -18.20 -0.72 -19.13
C VAL A 258 -17.82 -0.44 -20.58
N ILE A 259 -18.40 0.62 -21.14
CA ILE A 259 -18.11 1.09 -22.50
C ILE A 259 -17.30 2.38 -22.39
N ARG A 260 -16.09 2.38 -22.95
CA ARG A 260 -15.25 3.58 -23.01
C ARG A 260 -15.81 4.55 -24.05
N ARG A 261 -16.39 5.67 -23.60
CA ARG A 261 -16.96 6.72 -24.47
C ARG A 261 -15.98 7.85 -24.83
N GLY A 262 -14.74 7.78 -24.34
CA GLY A 262 -13.74 8.84 -24.51
C GLY A 262 -13.69 9.78 -23.32
N TRP A 263 -13.04 10.94 -23.50
CA TRP A 263 -12.88 11.93 -22.43
C TRP A 263 -14.14 12.79 -22.31
N ILE A 264 -14.64 12.90 -21.08
CA ILE A 264 -15.68 13.87 -20.71
C ILE A 264 -15.06 14.94 -19.80
N LYS A 265 -15.59 16.16 -19.87
CA LYS A 265 -15.24 17.25 -18.94
C LYS A 265 -16.51 17.66 -18.21
N ALA A 266 -16.48 17.61 -16.89
CA ALA A 266 -17.56 18.08 -16.02
C ALA A 266 -17.02 19.12 -15.05
N ILE A 267 -17.89 20.02 -14.60
CA ILE A 267 -17.65 20.89 -13.44
C ILE A 267 -18.58 20.36 -12.35
N ALA A 268 -18.00 19.97 -11.22
CA ALA A 268 -18.73 19.42 -10.08
C ALA A 268 -18.35 20.19 -8.81
N ARG A 269 -19.25 20.17 -7.83
CA ARG A 269 -19.01 20.69 -6.47
C ARG A 269 -19.04 19.51 -5.51
N ILE A 270 -18.00 19.36 -4.71
CA ILE A 270 -17.99 18.42 -3.59
C ILE A 270 -18.87 19.02 -2.50
N THR A 271 -19.99 18.37 -2.17
CA THR A 271 -20.90 18.80 -1.11
C THR A 271 -20.63 18.11 0.23
N ASN A 272 -19.93 16.97 0.20
CA ASN A 272 -19.49 16.22 1.38
C ASN A 272 -18.30 15.32 1.00
N ASP A 273 -17.28 15.23 1.85
CA ASP A 273 -16.12 14.33 1.73
C ASP A 273 -15.85 13.54 3.03
N SER A 274 -16.88 13.32 3.84
CA SER A 274 -16.81 12.59 5.12
C SER A 274 -16.62 11.07 5.00
N ASP A 275 -16.67 10.51 3.78
CA ASP A 275 -16.61 9.06 3.51
C ASP A 275 -15.23 8.54 3.09
#